data_AF-A0A7X6SWL1-F1
#
_entry.id   AF-A0A7X6SWL1-F1
#
_cell.length_a   1.000
_cell.length_b   1.000
_cell.length_c   1.000
_cell.angle_alpha   90.00
_cell.angle_beta   90.00
_cell.angle_gamma   90.00
#
_symmetry.space_group_name_H-M   'P 1'
#
loop_
_entity.id
_entity.type
_entity.pdbx_description
1 polymer ?
#
loop_
_entity_poly.entity_id
_entity_poly.type
_entity_poly.pdbx_seq_one_letter_code
_entity_poly.pdbx_strand_id
1 'polypeptide(L)'
;MKRTLVLIALIAVLCMVVVACSSHSFDAKELASINVTGANGFGSLVVNLDSEQLNSLIEEESRALSDNDEQAFKRLFQREAAINSLIYEADKTVNLKNGDEIVIRAEYDEKLAKSAGVRFRNLKYKYVIAGLRETLPIDVSNNVDLTFVGFNGRGVASLSLSGDVEQYRSGFDFVFTGAKTKLSNGDLVEVKVIPNNDFLTGNGKIARNATLSFEVKGLIPLKSIDLFKDLVLVFDGVSDHGIVSFDTTRLPVEWVEAGSWGQAPVQYMAVPLADLANGDVVRVEASVDEEWFAERGLKTGQVIKEFSVSGLKEYPRNLDNIDLMPLFDKISARLEQDLEDRLTHNYWNDDFRTGEPVSRWEYAERHGVSKIYYGYKQSDRAQNFVTLIYKVTIEGLCQEITPYQSAYLDGDRESATLYLAYVVDDIMYDRSDIDDFRDFNLKFHSDVELELIARFKEQYGGAGVQIVEVPVPEQVRYP
;
A
#
# COMPACT_ATOMS: atom_id res chain seq x y z
N MET A 1 12.31 -35.88 123.20
CA MET A 1 12.92 -35.43 121.93
C MET A 1 12.70 -36.44 120.80
N LYS A 2 11.45 -36.64 120.35
CA LYS A 2 11.11 -37.55 119.24
C LYS A 2 9.98 -37.04 118.31
N ARG A 3 9.58 -35.76 118.43
CA ARG A 3 8.51 -35.16 117.59
C ARG A 3 8.94 -33.96 116.75
N THR A 4 10.12 -33.38 117.00
CA THR A 4 10.67 -32.24 116.23
C THR A 4 11.55 -32.65 115.04
N LEU A 5 11.93 -33.93 114.91
CA LEU A 5 12.74 -34.43 113.80
C LEU A 5 11.94 -34.95 112.60
N VAL A 6 10.62 -35.14 112.74
CA VAL A 6 9.75 -35.63 111.64
C VAL A 6 9.16 -34.46 110.82
N LEU A 7 9.06 -33.25 111.39
CA LEU A 7 8.48 -32.10 110.69
C LEU A 7 9.48 -31.40 109.74
N ILE A 8 10.78 -31.46 110.04
CA ILE A 8 11.83 -30.86 109.19
C ILE A 8 12.16 -31.75 108.00
N ALA A 9 11.98 -33.07 108.12
CA ALA A 9 12.11 -34.01 107.00
C ALA A 9 10.91 -33.97 106.03
N LEU A 10 9.75 -33.47 106.45
CA LEU A 10 8.57 -33.31 105.57
C LEU A 10 8.55 -31.97 104.81
N ILE A 11 9.23 -30.93 105.32
CA ILE A 11 9.34 -29.62 104.67
C ILE A 11 10.52 -29.60 103.66
N ALA A 12 11.56 -30.42 103.88
CA ALA A 12 12.68 -30.54 102.94
C ALA A 12 12.41 -31.45 101.72
N VAL A 13 11.29 -32.21 101.72
CA VAL A 13 10.86 -33.03 100.57
C VAL A 13 9.79 -32.33 99.71
N LEU A 14 9.24 -31.20 100.16
CA LEU A 14 8.34 -30.36 99.36
C LEU A 14 9.09 -29.39 98.41
N CYS A 15 10.42 -29.30 98.50
CA CYS A 15 11.26 -28.44 97.67
C CYS A 15 11.99 -29.19 96.53
N MET A 16 11.59 -30.42 96.19
CA MET A 16 12.30 -31.24 95.20
C MET A 16 11.48 -31.68 93.97
N VAL A 17 10.41 -30.97 93.58
CA VAL A 17 9.82 -31.08 92.23
C VAL A 17 9.24 -29.75 91.77
N VAL A 18 10.07 -28.79 91.33
CA VAL A 18 9.72 -27.85 90.24
C VAL A 18 11.01 -27.43 89.49
N VAL A 19 11.66 -28.38 88.84
CA VAL A 19 12.56 -28.06 87.73
C VAL A 19 12.09 -28.90 86.54
N ALA A 20 11.03 -28.41 85.89
CA ALA A 20 10.56 -28.91 84.60
C ALA A 20 9.61 -27.87 83.96
N CYS A 21 10.11 -27.19 82.91
CA CYS A 21 9.37 -26.46 81.87
C CYS A 21 8.35 -25.38 82.29
N SER A 22 8.81 -24.17 82.63
CA SER A 22 7.99 -22.98 82.42
C SER A 22 7.99 -22.64 80.91
N SER A 23 7.07 -23.22 80.14
CA SER A 23 6.88 -22.81 78.75
C SER A 23 6.46 -21.35 78.71
N HIS A 24 7.19 -20.49 77.99
CA HIS A 24 6.80 -19.10 77.79
C HIS A 24 5.58 -19.08 76.86
N SER A 25 4.44 -18.61 77.38
CA SER A 25 3.20 -18.51 76.62
C SER A 25 3.03 -17.09 76.09
N PHE A 26 2.99 -16.92 74.77
CA PHE A 26 2.75 -15.64 74.11
C PHE A 26 1.33 -15.57 73.55
N ASP A 27 0.77 -14.37 73.57
CA ASP A 27 -0.54 -14.09 73.02
C ASP A 27 -0.39 -13.62 71.57
N ALA A 28 -0.81 -14.46 70.62
CA ALA A 28 -0.70 -14.11 69.20
C ALA A 28 -1.56 -12.86 68.86
N LYS A 29 -2.63 -12.59 69.62
CA LYS A 29 -3.42 -11.38 69.41
C LYS A 29 -2.67 -10.12 69.82
N GLU A 30 -1.92 -10.17 70.92
CA GLU A 30 -1.15 -9.02 71.40
C GLU A 30 0.04 -8.74 70.49
N LEU A 31 0.61 -9.76 69.85
CA LEU A 31 1.72 -9.63 68.91
C LEU A 31 1.30 -9.25 67.48
N ALA A 32 0.04 -8.87 67.27
CA ALA A 32 -0.47 -8.51 65.95
C ALA A 32 -0.58 -6.98 65.80
N SER A 33 0.10 -6.44 64.79
CA SER A 33 -0.09 -5.07 64.33
C SER A 33 -1.16 -5.04 63.25
N ILE A 34 -2.31 -4.43 63.56
CA ILE A 34 -3.47 -4.33 62.66
C ILE A 34 -3.58 -2.91 62.13
N ASN A 35 -3.42 -2.73 60.82
CA ASN A 35 -3.56 -1.45 60.16
C ASN A 35 -4.79 -1.47 59.23
N VAL A 36 -5.74 -0.57 59.50
CA VAL A 36 -6.95 -0.38 58.71
C VAL A 36 -6.86 0.97 57.97
N THR A 37 -6.97 0.94 56.66
CA THR A 37 -6.90 2.13 55.79
C THR A 37 -8.10 2.21 54.85
N GLY A 38 -8.33 3.37 54.23
CA GLY A 38 -9.44 3.60 53.30
C GLY A 38 -10.67 4.26 53.93
N ALA A 39 -11.84 4.06 53.32
CA ALA A 39 -13.12 4.63 53.77
C ALA A 39 -14.16 3.55 54.07
N ASN A 40 -15.26 3.93 54.73
CA ASN A 40 -16.32 3.02 55.15
C ASN A 40 -16.96 2.31 53.94
N GLY A 41 -16.89 0.98 53.89
CA GLY A 41 -17.33 0.16 52.74
C GLY A 41 -16.24 -0.14 51.70
N PHE A 42 -15.08 0.49 51.85
CA PHE A 42 -13.92 0.41 50.96
C PHE A 42 -12.62 0.26 51.76
N GLY A 43 -12.73 -0.12 53.03
CA GLY A 43 -11.57 -0.29 53.91
C GLY A 43 -10.75 -1.49 53.48
N SER A 44 -9.44 -1.38 53.70
CA SER A 44 -8.48 -2.48 53.56
C SER A 44 -7.78 -2.71 54.89
N LEU A 45 -7.43 -3.96 55.15
CA LEU A 45 -6.79 -4.42 56.38
C LEU A 45 -5.50 -5.15 56.04
N VAL A 46 -4.42 -4.76 56.71
CA VAL A 46 -3.17 -5.50 56.76
C VAL A 46 -2.91 -5.90 58.21
N VAL A 47 -2.59 -7.18 58.42
CA VAL A 47 -2.21 -7.72 59.74
C VAL A 47 -0.81 -8.28 59.62
N ASN A 48 0.11 -7.76 60.43
CA ASN A 48 1.50 -8.20 60.48
C ASN A 48 1.89 -8.53 61.93
N LEU A 49 3.02 -9.22 62.09
CA LEU A 49 3.69 -9.29 63.39
C LEU A 49 4.09 -7.88 63.83
N ASP A 50 3.79 -7.54 65.08
CA ASP A 50 4.25 -6.30 65.69
C ASP A 50 5.74 -6.42 66.03
N SER A 51 6.58 -6.03 65.08
CA SER A 51 8.03 -6.08 65.24
C SER A 51 8.54 -5.16 66.34
N GLU A 52 7.86 -4.03 66.62
CA GLU A 52 8.26 -3.13 67.70
C GLU A 52 8.01 -3.77 69.05
N GLN A 53 6.83 -4.37 69.22
CA GLN A 53 6.50 -5.12 70.42
C GLN A 53 7.42 -6.33 70.60
N LEU A 54 7.71 -7.08 69.54
CA LEU A 54 8.68 -8.17 69.59
C LEU A 54 10.07 -7.67 70.03
N ASN A 55 10.59 -6.62 69.39
CA ASN A 55 11.91 -6.07 69.75
C ASN A 55 11.94 -5.62 71.21
N SER A 56 10.89 -4.97 71.70
CA SER A 56 10.81 -4.55 73.10
C SER A 56 10.85 -5.75 74.06
N LEU A 57 10.15 -6.85 73.74
CA LEU A 57 10.16 -8.09 74.51
C LEU A 57 11.55 -8.73 74.54
N ILE A 58 12.23 -8.77 73.39
CA ILE A 58 13.58 -9.35 73.28
C ILE A 58 14.61 -8.48 74.01
N GLU A 59 14.52 -7.15 73.90
CA GLU A 59 15.41 -6.23 74.61
C GLU A 59 15.24 -6.28 76.12
N GLU A 60 14.00 -6.25 76.61
CA GLU A 60 13.70 -6.33 78.03
C GLU A 60 14.27 -7.62 78.63
N GLU A 61 14.08 -8.74 77.94
CA GLU A 61 14.58 -10.01 78.42
C GLU A 61 16.10 -10.13 78.27
N SER A 62 16.69 -9.59 77.21
CA SER A 62 18.15 -9.50 77.03
C SER A 62 18.83 -8.74 78.18
N ARG A 63 18.24 -7.60 78.62
CA ARG A 63 18.76 -6.81 79.75
C ARG A 63 18.74 -7.56 81.09
N ALA A 64 17.88 -8.57 81.22
CA ALA A 64 17.80 -9.40 82.42
C ALA A 64 18.84 -10.53 82.44
N LEU A 65 19.58 -10.74 81.33
CA LEU A 65 20.62 -11.78 81.22
C LEU A 65 22.00 -11.25 81.63
N SER A 66 22.85 -12.17 82.10
CA SER A 66 24.27 -11.89 82.32
C SER A 66 25.05 -12.10 81.03
N ASP A 67 25.97 -11.18 80.70
CA ASP A 67 26.80 -11.22 79.49
C ASP A 67 27.58 -12.54 79.27
N ASN A 68 27.81 -13.32 80.34
CA ASN A 68 28.55 -14.60 80.27
C ASN A 68 27.63 -15.83 80.12
N ASP A 69 26.31 -15.67 80.04
CA ASP A 69 25.35 -16.79 79.92
C ASP A 69 24.98 -17.08 78.46
N GLU A 70 25.91 -17.70 77.73
CA GLU A 70 25.76 -18.07 76.31
C GLU A 70 24.53 -18.97 76.06
N GLN A 71 24.17 -19.83 77.03
CA GLN A 71 22.98 -20.68 76.90
C GLN A 71 21.69 -19.88 77.00
N ALA A 72 21.63 -18.87 77.87
CA ALA A 72 20.46 -18.00 77.98
C ALA A 72 20.25 -17.17 76.70
N PHE A 73 21.32 -16.61 76.14
CA PHE A 73 21.24 -15.91 74.84
C PHE A 73 20.80 -16.84 73.71
N LYS A 74 21.31 -18.08 73.65
CA LYS A 74 20.85 -19.08 72.67
C LYS A 74 19.35 -19.37 72.77
N ARG A 75 18.79 -19.44 73.99
CA ARG A 75 17.34 -19.64 74.21
C ARG A 75 16.54 -18.41 73.79
N LEU A 76 17.05 -17.21 74.06
CA LEU A 76 16.44 -15.94 73.63
C LEU A 76 16.34 -15.88 72.10
N PHE A 77 17.41 -16.19 71.36
CA PHE A 77 17.40 -16.24 69.89
C PHE A 77 16.43 -17.29 69.33
N GLN A 78 16.38 -18.49 69.94
CA GLN A 78 15.43 -19.53 69.52
C GLN A 78 13.98 -19.10 69.74
N ARG A 79 13.70 -18.39 70.82
CA ARG A 79 12.38 -17.83 71.09
C ARG A 79 12.03 -16.70 70.14
N GLU A 80 12.94 -15.77 69.89
CA GLU A 80 12.77 -14.72 68.89
C GLU A 80 12.42 -15.34 67.52
N ALA A 81 13.16 -16.37 67.08
CA ALA A 81 12.87 -17.09 65.85
C ALA A 81 11.49 -17.76 65.86
N ALA A 82 11.07 -18.33 67.01
CA ALA A 82 9.73 -18.90 67.14
C ALA A 82 8.62 -17.84 67.06
N ILE A 83 8.80 -16.66 67.66
CA ILE A 83 7.82 -15.56 67.59
C ILE A 83 7.79 -14.95 66.18
N ASN A 84 8.96 -14.76 65.55
CA ASN A 84 9.08 -14.31 64.16
C ASN A 84 8.45 -15.27 63.14
N SER A 85 8.17 -16.52 63.51
CA SER A 85 7.47 -17.46 62.64
C SER A 85 5.96 -17.23 62.55
N LEU A 86 5.40 -16.30 63.34
CA LEU A 86 3.97 -15.97 63.30
C LEU A 86 3.58 -15.32 61.97
N ILE A 87 2.61 -15.93 61.30
CA ILE A 87 1.99 -15.41 60.08
C ILE A 87 0.51 -15.20 60.37
N TYR A 88 -0.01 -14.01 60.03
CA TYR A 88 -1.40 -13.65 60.25
C TYR A 88 -2.18 -13.64 58.95
N GLU A 89 -3.37 -14.22 59.00
CA GLU A 89 -4.33 -14.21 57.90
C GLU A 89 -5.70 -13.76 58.40
N ALA A 90 -6.38 -12.90 57.65
CA ALA A 90 -7.75 -12.49 57.93
C ALA A 90 -8.69 -13.11 56.90
N ASP A 91 -9.90 -13.49 57.32
CA ASP A 91 -10.94 -14.03 56.44
C ASP A 91 -11.49 -12.99 55.44
N LYS A 92 -11.32 -11.70 55.74
CA LYS A 92 -11.66 -10.58 54.85
C LYS A 92 -10.66 -9.44 55.03
N THR A 93 -10.04 -9.01 53.93
CA THR A 93 -8.99 -7.96 53.94
C THR A 93 -9.35 -6.71 53.13
N VAL A 94 -10.43 -6.75 52.35
CA VAL A 94 -10.90 -5.64 51.51
C VAL A 94 -12.41 -5.46 51.63
N ASN A 95 -12.95 -4.32 51.17
CA ASN A 95 -14.38 -3.99 51.22
C ASN A 95 -14.91 -3.95 52.66
N LEU A 96 -14.07 -3.48 53.57
CA LEU A 96 -14.38 -3.41 54.99
C LEU A 96 -15.17 -2.13 55.28
N LYS A 97 -16.10 -2.23 56.23
CA LYS A 97 -16.86 -1.11 56.77
C LYS A 97 -16.79 -1.11 58.30
N ASN A 98 -17.00 0.05 58.90
CA ASN A 98 -17.17 0.20 60.34
C ASN A 98 -18.24 -0.78 60.83
N GLY A 99 -17.90 -1.56 61.85
CA GLY A 99 -18.76 -2.61 62.40
C GLY A 99 -18.62 -3.98 61.75
N ASP A 100 -17.87 -4.14 60.65
CA ASP A 100 -17.52 -5.48 60.14
C ASP A 100 -16.70 -6.22 61.20
N GLU A 101 -17.08 -7.46 61.49
CA GLU A 101 -16.34 -8.36 62.35
C GLU A 101 -15.57 -9.35 61.48
N ILE A 102 -14.24 -9.29 61.56
CA ILE A 102 -13.33 -10.19 60.82
C ILE A 102 -12.68 -11.18 61.77
N VAL A 103 -12.33 -12.35 61.25
CA VAL A 103 -11.61 -13.40 61.97
C VAL A 103 -10.16 -13.40 61.52
N ILE A 104 -9.26 -13.08 62.45
CA ILE A 104 -7.82 -13.18 62.25
C ILE A 104 -7.34 -14.51 62.81
N ARG A 105 -6.50 -15.19 62.03
CA ARG A 105 -5.84 -16.45 62.37
C ARG A 105 -4.34 -16.23 62.35
N ALA A 106 -3.66 -16.80 63.33
CA ALA A 106 -2.21 -16.83 63.39
C ALA A 106 -1.74 -18.27 63.22
N GLU A 107 -0.78 -18.47 62.33
CA GLU A 107 -0.06 -19.72 62.14
C GLU A 107 1.40 -19.52 62.52
N TYR A 108 2.10 -20.59 62.91
CA TYR A 108 3.49 -20.52 63.36
C TYR A 108 4.22 -21.84 63.08
N ASP A 109 5.55 -21.82 63.15
CA ASP A 109 6.36 -23.03 63.03
C ASP A 109 6.35 -23.81 64.36
N GLU A 110 5.57 -24.90 64.41
CA GLU A 110 5.47 -25.75 65.59
C GLU A 110 6.81 -26.37 66.03
N LYS A 111 7.72 -26.66 65.09
CA LYS A 111 9.03 -27.23 65.41
C LYS A 111 9.91 -26.20 66.10
N LEU A 112 9.94 -24.97 65.57
CA LEU A 112 10.66 -23.86 66.20
C LEU A 112 10.09 -23.56 67.58
N ALA A 113 8.77 -23.41 67.70
CA ALA A 113 8.11 -23.16 68.98
C ALA A 113 8.39 -24.25 70.02
N LYS A 114 8.31 -25.53 69.63
CA LYS A 114 8.63 -26.65 70.52
C LYS A 114 10.10 -26.65 70.93
N SER A 115 11.02 -26.37 70.01
CA SER A 115 12.46 -26.31 70.30
C SER A 115 12.82 -25.16 71.24
N ALA A 116 12.10 -24.05 71.14
CA ALA A 116 12.27 -22.86 71.97
C ALA A 116 11.48 -22.90 73.30
N GLY A 117 10.65 -23.93 73.54
CA GLY A 117 9.80 -24.02 74.71
C GLY A 117 8.67 -22.97 74.74
N VAL A 118 8.26 -22.49 73.56
CA VAL A 118 7.24 -21.46 73.37
C VAL A 118 5.86 -22.09 73.12
N ARG A 119 4.81 -21.46 73.66
CA ARG A 119 3.41 -21.77 73.34
C ARG A 119 2.69 -20.51 72.92
N PHE A 120 1.87 -20.60 71.87
CA PHE A 120 1.00 -19.49 71.47
C PHE A 120 -0.43 -19.75 71.90
N ARG A 121 -1.10 -18.70 72.37
CA ARG A 121 -2.54 -18.69 72.66
C ARG A 121 -3.23 -17.63 71.80
N ASN A 122 -4.56 -17.69 71.72
CA ASN A 122 -5.39 -16.81 70.90
C ASN A 122 -4.99 -16.79 69.41
N LEU A 123 -4.67 -17.96 68.86
CA LEU A 123 -4.36 -18.15 67.43
C LEU A 123 -5.54 -17.85 66.50
N LYS A 124 -6.73 -17.64 67.04
CA LYS A 124 -7.93 -17.23 66.31
C LYS A 124 -8.72 -16.26 67.16
N TYR A 125 -8.91 -15.05 66.66
CA TYR A 125 -9.66 -14.01 67.37
C TYR A 125 -10.44 -13.14 66.40
N LYS A 126 -11.44 -12.44 66.95
CA LYS A 126 -12.28 -11.50 66.22
C LYS A 126 -11.73 -10.09 66.37
N TYR A 127 -11.78 -9.32 65.31
CA TYR A 127 -11.46 -7.90 65.28
C TYR A 127 -12.62 -7.13 64.62
N VAL A 128 -13.05 -6.04 65.26
CA VAL A 128 -14.14 -5.21 64.74
C VAL A 128 -13.52 -3.99 64.07
N ILE A 129 -13.82 -3.80 62.80
CA ILE A 129 -13.35 -2.66 62.03
C ILE A 129 -13.99 -1.38 62.57
N ALA A 130 -13.18 -0.37 62.84
CA ALA A 130 -13.61 0.94 63.29
C ALA A 130 -12.66 2.04 62.77
N GLY A 131 -13.12 3.30 62.81
CA GLY A 131 -12.29 4.46 62.46
C GLY A 131 -12.18 4.79 60.96
N LEU A 132 -12.88 4.06 60.09
CA LEU A 132 -12.97 4.41 58.67
C LEU A 132 -13.87 5.63 58.47
N ARG A 133 -13.48 6.55 57.57
CA ARG A 133 -14.26 7.76 57.25
C ARG A 133 -15.49 7.42 56.40
N GLU A 134 -16.61 8.10 56.62
CA GLU A 134 -17.76 8.02 55.71
C GLU A 134 -17.47 8.79 54.42
N THR A 135 -17.65 8.15 53.26
CA THR A 135 -17.50 8.76 51.93
C THR A 135 -18.60 8.29 50.99
N LEU A 136 -18.87 9.08 49.96
CA LEU A 136 -19.84 8.73 48.92
C LEU A 136 -19.15 7.98 47.77
N PRO A 137 -19.59 6.77 47.42
CA PRO A 137 -18.99 6.02 46.33
C PRO A 137 -19.33 6.66 44.97
N ILE A 138 -18.34 6.76 44.09
CA ILE A 138 -18.51 7.13 42.69
C ILE A 138 -18.70 5.84 41.89
N ASP A 139 -19.80 5.75 41.16
CA ASP A 139 -20.02 4.70 40.17
C ASP A 139 -19.33 5.07 38.86
N VAL A 140 -18.21 4.41 38.58
CA VAL A 140 -17.42 4.69 37.39
C VAL A 140 -18.13 4.19 36.11
N SER A 141 -18.87 3.09 36.18
CA SER A 141 -19.36 2.39 34.98
C SER A 141 -20.44 3.17 34.25
N ASN A 142 -21.22 3.97 34.98
CA ASN A 142 -22.30 4.79 34.42
C ASN A 142 -21.86 6.21 34.01
N ASN A 143 -20.60 6.57 34.29
CA ASN A 143 -20.07 7.92 34.11
C ASN A 143 -18.86 7.97 33.16
N VAL A 144 -18.52 6.84 32.54
CA VAL A 144 -17.44 6.69 31.56
C VAL A 144 -18.02 6.00 30.34
N ASP A 145 -17.90 6.64 29.18
CA ASP A 145 -18.32 6.13 27.89
C ASP A 145 -17.26 6.42 26.83
N LEU A 146 -17.41 5.82 25.65
CA LEU A 146 -16.57 6.09 24.48
C LEU A 146 -17.40 6.61 23.32
N THR A 147 -16.89 7.67 22.69
CA THR A 147 -17.38 8.15 21.41
C THR A 147 -16.47 7.65 20.30
N PHE A 148 -17.07 7.09 19.24
CA PHE A 148 -16.35 6.58 18.08
C PHE A 148 -16.63 7.49 16.89
N VAL A 149 -15.56 7.98 16.26
CA VAL A 149 -15.64 8.87 15.10
C VAL A 149 -14.77 8.37 13.96
N GLY A 150 -15.15 8.72 12.72
CA GLY A 150 -14.42 8.35 11.51
C GLY A 150 -15.06 7.19 10.74
N PHE A 151 -14.25 6.56 9.89
CA PHE A 151 -14.70 5.49 9.01
C PHE A 151 -14.41 4.11 9.58
N ASN A 152 -15.17 3.12 9.14
CA ASN A 152 -14.95 1.72 9.50
C ASN A 152 -13.54 1.26 9.07
N GLY A 153 -12.71 0.83 10.03
CA GLY A 153 -11.29 0.48 9.82
C GLY A 153 -10.32 1.65 10.01
N ARG A 154 -10.84 2.86 10.25
CA ARG A 154 -10.10 4.10 10.55
C ARG A 154 -10.74 4.86 11.72
N GLY A 155 -11.53 4.18 12.54
CA GLY A 155 -12.22 4.77 13.67
C GLY A 155 -11.26 5.17 14.78
N VAL A 156 -11.62 6.21 15.52
CA VAL A 156 -10.91 6.67 16.71
C VAL A 156 -11.86 6.68 17.89
N ALA A 157 -11.39 6.14 19.02
CA ALA A 157 -12.11 6.18 20.28
C ALA A 157 -11.68 7.40 21.10
N SER A 158 -12.67 8.14 21.59
CA SER A 158 -12.48 9.29 22.47
C SER A 158 -13.28 9.12 23.76
N LEU A 159 -12.63 9.38 24.89
CA LEU A 159 -13.25 9.29 26.21
C LEU A 159 -14.36 10.33 26.35
N SER A 160 -15.53 9.91 26.80
CA SER A 160 -16.64 10.77 27.19
C SER A 160 -16.97 10.52 28.64
N LEU A 161 -16.97 11.57 29.44
CA LEU A 161 -17.13 11.48 30.89
C LEU A 161 -18.33 12.30 31.33
N SER A 162 -18.99 11.86 32.40
CA SER A 162 -20.14 12.55 32.98
C SER A 162 -20.15 12.43 34.51
N GLY A 163 -21.10 13.14 35.13
CA GLY A 163 -21.37 13.09 36.57
C GLY A 163 -20.13 13.32 37.45
N ASP A 164 -20.01 12.52 38.50
CA ASP A 164 -18.92 12.63 39.47
C ASP A 164 -17.54 12.32 38.85
N VAL A 165 -17.46 11.43 37.85
CA VAL A 165 -16.16 11.09 37.23
C VAL A 165 -15.60 12.30 36.46
N GLU A 166 -16.45 13.04 35.75
CA GLU A 166 -16.06 14.28 35.09
C GLU A 166 -15.75 15.40 36.11
N GLN A 167 -16.59 15.56 37.13
CA GLN A 167 -16.39 16.57 38.17
C GLN A 167 -15.06 16.38 38.92
N TYR A 168 -14.66 15.14 39.19
CA TYR A 168 -13.42 14.79 39.88
C TYR A 168 -12.38 14.19 38.93
N ARG A 169 -12.33 14.64 37.68
CA ARG A 169 -11.48 14.08 36.61
C ARG A 169 -10.02 13.84 37.00
N SER A 170 -9.42 14.74 37.78
CA SER A 170 -8.03 14.64 38.25
C SER A 170 -7.79 13.51 39.24
N GLY A 171 -8.86 12.95 39.82
CA GLY A 171 -8.84 11.79 40.69
C GLY A 171 -8.89 10.46 39.95
N PHE A 172 -8.84 10.45 38.62
CA PHE A 172 -8.94 9.24 37.81
C PHE A 172 -7.89 9.21 36.69
N ASP A 173 -7.20 8.06 36.58
CA ASP A 173 -6.41 7.71 35.41
C ASP A 173 -7.19 6.74 34.52
N PHE A 174 -7.13 6.98 33.22
CA PHE A 174 -7.80 6.19 32.19
C PHE A 174 -6.75 5.59 31.26
N VAL A 175 -6.66 4.27 31.26
CA VAL A 175 -5.66 3.54 30.50
C VAL A 175 -6.37 2.63 29.49
N PHE A 176 -6.20 2.91 28.20
CA PHE A 176 -6.64 2.01 27.14
C PHE A 176 -5.72 0.79 27.13
N THR A 177 -6.28 -0.41 27.24
CA THR A 177 -5.50 -1.67 27.22
C THR A 177 -5.27 -2.21 25.79
N GLY A 178 -5.95 -1.63 24.79
CA GLY A 178 -5.86 -2.01 23.38
C GLY A 178 -5.73 -0.82 22.43
N ALA A 179 -6.02 -1.06 21.15
CA ALA A 179 -6.00 -0.03 20.13
C ALA A 179 -7.07 1.04 20.40
N LYS A 180 -6.71 2.31 20.18
CA LYS A 180 -7.63 3.47 20.26
C LYS A 180 -7.88 4.13 18.90
N THR A 181 -7.20 3.65 17.86
CA THR A 181 -7.28 4.12 16.48
C THR A 181 -7.34 2.94 15.53
N LYS A 182 -7.66 3.19 14.25
CA LYS A 182 -7.86 2.14 13.22
C LYS A 182 -8.94 1.14 13.60
N LEU A 183 -9.96 1.60 14.31
CA LEU A 183 -11.07 0.78 14.79
C LEU A 183 -12.10 0.51 13.69
N SER A 184 -12.75 -0.64 13.78
CA SER A 184 -13.88 -1.09 12.97
C SER A 184 -15.12 -1.34 13.83
N ASN A 185 -16.31 -1.20 13.25
CA ASN A 185 -17.56 -1.59 13.89
C ASN A 185 -17.49 -3.07 14.26
N GLY A 186 -17.80 -3.39 15.52
CA GLY A 186 -17.68 -4.72 16.10
C GLY A 186 -16.38 -4.99 16.87
N ASP A 187 -15.38 -4.09 16.78
CA ASP A 187 -14.20 -4.16 17.64
C ASP A 187 -14.58 -3.92 19.10
N LEU A 188 -13.78 -4.42 20.04
CA LEU A 188 -13.91 -4.16 21.47
C LEU A 188 -12.78 -3.27 21.95
N VAL A 189 -13.13 -2.16 22.61
CA VAL A 189 -12.17 -1.24 23.24
C VAL A 189 -12.34 -1.31 24.74
N GLU A 190 -11.23 -1.59 25.43
CA GLU A 190 -11.20 -1.69 26.88
C GLU A 190 -10.47 -0.49 27.51
N VAL A 191 -11.09 0.07 28.56
CA VAL A 191 -10.55 1.18 29.35
C VAL A 191 -10.47 0.76 30.80
N LYS A 192 -9.25 0.73 31.33
CA LYS A 192 -8.99 0.57 32.76
C LYS A 192 -9.06 1.93 33.44
N VAL A 193 -9.94 2.04 34.43
CA VAL A 193 -10.11 3.24 35.26
C VAL A 193 -9.45 2.99 36.61
N ILE A 194 -8.53 3.87 37.00
CA ILE A 194 -7.75 3.77 38.22
C ILE A 194 -7.98 5.04 39.04
N PRO A 195 -8.73 4.98 40.16
CA PRO A 195 -8.97 6.13 41.01
C PRO A 195 -7.78 6.39 41.94
N ASN A 196 -7.42 7.66 42.08
CA ASN A 196 -6.56 8.15 43.14
C ASN A 196 -7.41 8.41 44.41
N ASN A 197 -7.56 7.38 45.25
CA ASN A 197 -8.40 7.46 46.44
C ASN A 197 -7.85 8.40 47.52
N ASP A 198 -6.57 8.76 47.50
CA ASP A 198 -6.05 9.79 48.42
C ASP A 198 -6.65 11.17 48.08
N PHE A 199 -6.74 11.48 46.79
CA PHE A 199 -7.40 12.69 46.31
C PHE A 199 -8.92 12.64 46.51
N LEU A 200 -9.57 11.53 46.14
CA LEU A 200 -11.03 11.41 46.20
C LEU A 200 -11.55 11.45 47.64
N THR A 201 -10.89 10.76 48.57
CA THR A 201 -11.32 10.74 49.98
C THR A 201 -11.16 12.10 50.66
N GLY A 202 -10.18 12.91 50.26
CA GLY A 202 -10.06 14.32 50.64
C GLY A 202 -11.26 15.18 50.21
N ASN A 203 -11.98 14.73 49.18
CA ASN A 203 -13.21 15.36 48.67
C ASN A 203 -14.50 14.63 49.11
N GLY A 204 -14.41 13.73 50.09
CA GLY A 204 -15.55 12.96 50.58
C GLY A 204 -16.08 11.91 49.60
N LYS A 205 -15.29 11.53 48.59
CA LYS A 205 -15.64 10.54 47.56
C LYS A 205 -14.72 9.32 47.63
N ILE A 206 -15.11 8.23 46.99
CA ILE A 206 -14.25 7.05 46.81
C ILE A 206 -14.66 6.25 45.58
N ALA A 207 -13.72 5.60 44.90
CA ALA A 207 -14.01 4.74 43.76
C ALA A 207 -13.18 3.45 43.78
N ARG A 208 -13.59 2.48 42.97
CA ARG A 208 -12.86 1.23 42.72
C ARG A 208 -12.21 1.27 41.35
N ASN A 209 -11.11 0.52 41.22
CA ASN A 209 -10.60 0.14 39.90
C ASN A 209 -11.71 -0.57 39.12
N ALA A 210 -11.85 -0.23 37.85
CA ALA A 210 -12.78 -0.89 36.95
C ALA A 210 -12.10 -1.10 35.59
N THR A 211 -12.50 -2.15 34.88
CA THR A 211 -12.20 -2.33 33.46
C THR A 211 -13.52 -2.31 32.72
N LEU A 212 -13.70 -1.32 31.85
CA LEU A 212 -14.91 -1.14 31.05
C LEU A 212 -14.60 -1.57 29.62
N SER A 213 -15.54 -2.29 28.99
CA SER A 213 -15.41 -2.78 27.62
C SER A 213 -16.55 -2.23 26.77
N PHE A 214 -16.21 -1.62 25.64
CA PHE A 214 -17.13 -0.94 24.74
C PHE A 214 -17.03 -1.56 23.35
N GLU A 215 -18.18 -1.94 22.78
CA GLU A 215 -18.26 -2.37 21.39
C GLU A 215 -18.31 -1.14 20.47
N VAL A 216 -17.40 -1.09 19.51
CA VAL A 216 -17.31 0.01 18.54
C VAL A 216 -18.53 -0.04 17.62
N LYS A 217 -19.29 1.06 17.61
CA LYS A 217 -20.49 1.23 16.77
C LYS A 217 -20.55 2.64 16.20
N GLY A 218 -21.27 2.79 15.09
CA GLY A 218 -21.56 4.08 14.48
C GLY A 218 -20.45 4.63 13.57
N LEU A 219 -19.39 3.86 13.30
CA LEU A 219 -18.40 4.25 12.30
C LEU A 219 -19.00 4.17 10.89
N ILE A 220 -18.68 5.15 10.05
CA ILE A 220 -19.24 5.29 8.71
C ILE A 220 -18.58 4.25 7.79
N PRO A 221 -19.34 3.42 7.03
CA PRO A 221 -18.74 2.49 6.08
C PRO A 221 -18.06 3.24 4.92
N LEU A 222 -16.97 2.68 4.40
CA LEU A 222 -16.29 3.22 3.22
C LEU A 222 -17.15 3.05 1.96
N LYS A 223 -17.20 4.07 1.12
CA LYS A 223 -17.88 4.06 -0.17
C LYS A 223 -17.00 3.40 -1.22
N SER A 224 -17.52 2.35 -1.87
CA SER A 224 -16.81 1.67 -2.95
C SER A 224 -16.72 2.56 -4.19
N ILE A 225 -15.55 2.56 -4.84
CA ILE A 225 -15.29 3.25 -6.10
C ILE A 225 -14.70 2.30 -7.15
N ASP A 226 -14.96 2.56 -8.42
CA ASP A 226 -14.35 1.88 -9.57
C ASP A 226 -13.30 2.80 -10.19
N LEU A 227 -12.05 2.37 -10.15
CA LEU A 227 -10.90 3.11 -10.66
C LEU A 227 -10.92 3.20 -12.20
N PHE A 228 -11.55 2.23 -12.87
CA PHE A 228 -11.51 2.11 -14.32
C PHE A 228 -12.74 2.68 -15.01
N LYS A 229 -13.69 3.27 -14.27
CA LYS A 229 -14.97 3.73 -14.83
C LYS A 229 -14.77 4.82 -15.90
N ASP A 230 -13.87 5.77 -15.60
CA ASP A 230 -13.63 6.94 -16.45
C ASP A 230 -12.20 6.94 -17.03
N LEU A 231 -11.44 5.85 -16.86
CA LEU A 231 -10.12 5.68 -17.48
C LEU A 231 -10.29 5.44 -18.98
N VAL A 232 -9.62 6.25 -19.80
CA VAL A 232 -9.59 6.10 -21.25
C VAL A 232 -8.20 5.64 -21.68
N LEU A 233 -8.15 4.57 -22.46
CA LEU A 233 -6.93 4.13 -23.13
C LEU A 233 -6.90 4.73 -24.54
N VAL A 234 -5.74 5.26 -24.90
CA VAL A 234 -5.47 5.78 -26.24
C VAL A 234 -4.44 4.87 -26.89
N PHE A 235 -4.88 4.16 -27.93
CA PHE A 235 -4.00 3.36 -28.79
C PHE A 235 -3.55 4.20 -29.97
N ASP A 236 -2.25 4.27 -30.20
CA ASP A 236 -1.65 5.04 -31.29
C ASP A 236 -0.62 4.21 -32.05
N GLY A 237 -0.39 4.55 -33.31
CA GLY A 237 0.49 3.85 -34.23
C GLY A 237 -0.21 2.84 -35.14
N VAL A 238 0.57 1.86 -35.62
CA VAL A 238 0.14 0.83 -36.56
C VAL A 238 0.08 -0.50 -35.84
N SER A 239 -0.89 -1.34 -36.17
CA SER A 239 -0.97 -2.73 -35.72
C SER A 239 0.36 -3.44 -35.90
N ASP A 240 0.74 -4.24 -34.90
CA ASP A 240 2.06 -4.89 -34.71
C ASP A 240 3.17 -3.96 -34.16
N HIS A 241 2.93 -2.64 -34.15
CA HIS A 241 3.83 -1.61 -33.62
C HIS A 241 3.10 -0.55 -32.78
N GLY A 242 1.87 -0.87 -32.34
CA GLY A 242 1.02 0.07 -31.62
C GLY A 242 1.52 0.30 -30.20
N ILE A 243 1.25 1.47 -29.66
CA ILE A 243 1.51 1.81 -28.26
C ILE A 243 0.20 2.15 -27.56
N VAL A 244 0.19 2.01 -26.23
CA VAL A 244 -0.92 2.43 -25.38
C VAL A 244 -0.50 3.54 -24.44
N SER A 245 -1.35 4.56 -24.32
CA SER A 245 -1.24 5.61 -23.31
C SER A 245 -2.57 5.80 -22.58
N PHE A 246 -2.55 6.53 -21.47
CA PHE A 246 -3.72 6.79 -20.65
C PHE A 246 -4.13 8.25 -20.78
N ASP A 247 -5.40 8.49 -21.11
CA ASP A 247 -6.03 9.79 -20.93
C ASP A 247 -6.68 9.82 -19.53
N THR A 248 -6.02 10.52 -18.61
CA THR A 248 -6.46 10.67 -17.22
C THR A 248 -7.30 11.92 -16.99
N THR A 249 -7.63 12.69 -18.02
CA THR A 249 -8.37 13.97 -17.87
C THR A 249 -9.80 13.80 -17.38
N ARG A 250 -10.36 12.59 -17.50
CA ARG A 250 -11.70 12.22 -17.02
C ARG A 250 -11.71 11.65 -15.61
N LEU A 251 -10.54 11.39 -15.03
CA LEU A 251 -10.41 10.95 -13.65
C LEU A 251 -10.41 12.15 -12.69
N PRO A 252 -10.82 11.95 -11.42
CA PRO A 252 -10.66 12.99 -10.41
C PRO A 252 -9.19 13.42 -10.31
N VAL A 253 -8.94 14.73 -10.43
CA VAL A 253 -7.59 15.29 -10.51
C VAL A 253 -6.75 14.91 -9.30
N GLU A 254 -7.37 14.88 -8.12
CA GLU A 254 -6.74 14.50 -6.87
C GLU A 254 -6.31 13.03 -6.78
N TRP A 255 -6.74 12.15 -7.71
CA TRP A 255 -6.29 10.76 -7.77
C TRP A 255 -5.01 10.61 -8.58
N VAL A 256 -4.84 11.41 -9.63
CA VAL A 256 -3.82 11.21 -10.67
C VAL A 256 -2.71 12.26 -10.64
N GLU A 257 -2.90 13.37 -9.94
CA GLU A 257 -1.87 14.37 -9.71
C GLU A 257 -1.14 14.17 -8.38
N ALA A 258 0.18 14.32 -8.44
CA ALA A 258 1.03 14.41 -7.25
C ALA A 258 0.68 15.67 -6.45
N GLY A 259 0.27 15.50 -5.20
CA GLY A 259 0.18 16.62 -4.26
C GLY A 259 1.55 17.23 -3.98
N SER A 260 1.60 18.32 -3.19
CA SER A 260 2.83 19.11 -2.95
C SER A 260 4.05 18.35 -2.39
N TRP A 261 3.91 17.08 -1.98
CA TRP A 261 4.96 16.32 -1.29
C TRP A 261 5.02 14.81 -1.63
N GLY A 262 4.36 14.32 -2.69
CA GLY A 262 4.28 12.85 -2.90
C GLY A 262 3.89 12.39 -4.30
N GLN A 263 3.82 11.07 -4.49
CA GLN A 263 3.29 10.44 -5.71
C GLN A 263 1.76 10.60 -5.78
N ALA A 264 1.20 10.50 -6.99
CA ALA A 264 -0.25 10.47 -7.18
C ALA A 264 -0.87 9.26 -6.45
N PRO A 265 -2.06 9.41 -5.82
CA PRO A 265 -2.74 8.29 -5.13
C PRO A 265 -3.06 7.10 -6.01
N VAL A 266 -3.17 7.30 -7.34
CA VAL A 266 -3.38 6.24 -8.32
C VAL A 266 -2.41 6.40 -9.48
N GLN A 267 -1.75 5.31 -9.85
CA GLN A 267 -0.92 5.21 -11.04
C GLN A 267 -1.31 3.99 -11.86
N TYR A 268 -1.47 4.17 -13.17
CA TYR A 268 -1.83 3.09 -14.09
C TYR A 268 -0.61 2.61 -14.88
N MET A 269 -0.53 1.30 -15.07
CA MET A 269 0.48 0.65 -15.89
C MET A 269 -0.19 -0.37 -16.81
N ALA A 270 0.19 -0.39 -18.07
CA ALA A 270 -0.30 -1.33 -19.06
C ALA A 270 0.78 -2.38 -19.40
N VAL A 271 0.36 -3.62 -19.58
CA VAL A 271 1.22 -4.73 -20.04
C VAL A 271 0.47 -5.54 -21.10
N PRO A 272 1.00 -5.67 -22.34
CA PRO A 272 2.15 -4.96 -22.89
C PRO A 272 1.86 -3.46 -23.14
N LEU A 273 2.92 -2.65 -23.29
CA LEU A 273 2.83 -1.19 -23.51
C LEU A 273 3.09 -0.75 -24.96
N ALA A 274 3.66 -1.64 -25.77
CA ALA A 274 4.09 -1.43 -27.15
C ALA A 274 3.96 -2.72 -27.96
N ASP A 275 4.25 -2.65 -29.25
CA ASP A 275 4.13 -3.75 -30.23
C ASP A 275 2.72 -4.35 -30.25
N LEU A 276 1.71 -3.50 -30.06
CA LEU A 276 0.30 -3.88 -29.99
C LEU A 276 -0.29 -4.06 -31.39
N ALA A 277 -1.14 -5.07 -31.55
CA ALA A 277 -1.96 -5.32 -32.72
C ALA A 277 -3.46 -5.15 -32.44
N ASN A 278 -4.25 -4.83 -33.47
CA ASN A 278 -5.71 -4.87 -33.35
C ASN A 278 -6.17 -6.28 -32.97
N GLY A 279 -6.96 -6.40 -31.90
CA GLY A 279 -7.41 -7.67 -31.34
C GLY A 279 -6.58 -8.19 -30.16
N ASP A 280 -5.44 -7.56 -29.85
CA ASP A 280 -4.69 -7.89 -28.64
C ASP A 280 -5.45 -7.52 -27.37
N VAL A 281 -5.00 -8.06 -26.23
CA VAL A 281 -5.52 -7.72 -24.91
C VAL A 281 -4.40 -7.10 -24.08
N VAL A 282 -4.64 -5.88 -23.60
CA VAL A 282 -3.76 -5.18 -22.67
C VAL A 282 -4.32 -5.33 -21.26
N ARG A 283 -3.46 -5.78 -20.34
CA ARG A 283 -3.76 -5.79 -18.90
C ARG A 283 -3.31 -4.47 -18.30
N VAL A 284 -4.25 -3.72 -17.72
CA VAL A 284 -3.98 -2.49 -16.98
C VAL A 284 -4.04 -2.77 -15.47
N GLU A 285 -3.00 -2.38 -14.76
CA GLU A 285 -2.88 -2.47 -13.31
C GLU A 285 -2.80 -1.06 -12.70
N ALA A 286 -3.59 -0.83 -11.65
CA ALA A 286 -3.62 0.39 -10.87
C ALA A 286 -2.86 0.18 -9.56
N SER A 287 -1.77 0.92 -9.37
CA SER A 287 -1.11 1.05 -8.06
C SER A 287 -1.84 2.13 -7.26
N VAL A 288 -2.24 1.82 -6.03
CA VAL A 288 -3.16 2.65 -5.25
C VAL A 288 -2.66 2.90 -3.83
N ASP A 289 -2.73 4.15 -3.37
CA ASP A 289 -2.58 4.52 -1.97
C ASP A 289 -3.90 4.29 -1.21
N GLU A 290 -4.08 3.08 -0.69
CA GLU A 290 -5.29 2.70 0.04
C GLU A 290 -5.56 3.56 1.29
N GLU A 291 -4.50 4.08 1.94
CA GLU A 291 -4.66 4.93 3.14
C GLU A 291 -5.28 6.27 2.75
N TRP A 292 -4.78 6.89 1.67
CA TRP A 292 -5.29 8.16 1.17
C TRP A 292 -6.79 8.09 0.83
N PHE A 293 -7.24 6.98 0.23
CA PHE A 293 -8.65 6.74 -0.07
C PHE A 293 -9.47 6.49 1.20
N ALA A 294 -8.96 5.66 2.12
CA ALA A 294 -9.65 5.32 3.36
C ALA A 294 -9.88 6.54 4.26
N GLU A 295 -8.92 7.46 4.36
CA GLU A 295 -9.06 8.74 5.07
C GLU A 295 -10.18 9.64 4.50
N ARG A 296 -10.50 9.47 3.21
CA ARG A 296 -11.57 10.18 2.51
C ARG A 296 -12.88 9.40 2.46
N GLY A 297 -12.96 8.29 3.19
CA GLY A 297 -14.17 7.47 3.24
C GLY A 297 -14.40 6.64 2.00
N LEU A 298 -13.37 6.36 1.21
CA LEU A 298 -13.44 5.62 -0.03
C LEU A 298 -12.75 4.26 0.11
N LYS A 299 -13.25 3.27 -0.61
CA LYS A 299 -12.64 1.94 -0.76
C LYS A 299 -12.50 1.63 -2.24
N THR A 300 -11.29 1.27 -2.65
CA THR A 300 -10.99 0.89 -4.03
C THR A 300 -11.55 -0.52 -4.32
N GLY A 301 -12.11 -0.67 -5.52
CA GLY A 301 -12.61 -1.95 -6.02
C GLY A 301 -11.50 -2.79 -6.64
N GLN A 302 -11.72 -3.21 -7.89
CA GLN A 302 -10.73 -3.93 -8.67
C GLN A 302 -9.56 -3.02 -9.05
N VAL A 303 -8.34 -3.56 -9.00
CA VAL A 303 -7.09 -2.84 -9.35
C VAL A 303 -6.44 -3.36 -10.63
N ILE A 304 -7.01 -4.37 -11.28
CA ILE A 304 -6.52 -4.93 -12.56
C ILE A 304 -7.69 -5.06 -13.52
N LYS A 305 -7.59 -4.56 -14.75
CA LYS A 305 -8.62 -4.72 -15.78
C LYS A 305 -8.00 -4.95 -17.15
N GLU A 306 -8.63 -5.80 -17.95
CA GLU A 306 -8.20 -6.10 -19.32
C GLU A 306 -9.00 -5.27 -20.34
N PHE A 307 -8.32 -4.82 -21.39
CA PHE A 307 -8.88 -4.02 -22.47
C PHE A 307 -8.45 -4.60 -23.82
N SER A 308 -9.39 -4.70 -24.76
CA SER A 308 -9.08 -5.09 -26.13
C SER A 308 -8.52 -3.91 -26.92
N VAL A 309 -7.44 -4.15 -27.66
CA VAL A 309 -6.82 -3.17 -28.55
C VAL A 309 -7.64 -3.08 -29.83
N SER A 310 -8.01 -1.87 -30.20
CA SER A 310 -8.73 -1.59 -31.45
C SER A 310 -8.48 -0.16 -31.90
N GLY A 311 -8.56 0.07 -33.21
CA GLY A 311 -8.40 1.40 -33.79
C GLY A 311 -6.97 1.78 -34.13
N LEU A 312 -6.01 0.86 -33.99
CA LEU A 312 -4.68 1.02 -34.59
C LEU A 312 -4.80 0.98 -36.11
N LYS A 313 -3.91 1.71 -36.78
CA LYS A 313 -3.80 1.69 -38.25
C LYS A 313 -3.38 0.30 -38.71
N GLU A 314 -3.65 -0.07 -39.96
CA GLU A 314 -3.17 -1.34 -40.52
C GLU A 314 -2.38 -1.11 -41.79
N TYR A 315 -1.42 -1.99 -42.07
CA TYR A 315 -0.81 -2.05 -43.39
C TYR A 315 -1.78 -2.74 -44.36
N PRO A 316 -1.99 -2.22 -45.58
CA PRO A 316 -2.82 -2.88 -46.57
C PRO A 316 -2.24 -4.27 -46.86
N ARG A 317 -3.10 -5.25 -47.12
CA ARG A 317 -2.70 -6.61 -47.51
C ARG A 317 -2.65 -6.80 -49.02
N ASN A 318 -3.38 -5.96 -49.74
CA ASN A 318 -3.43 -5.85 -51.19
C ASN A 318 -3.96 -4.45 -51.55
N LEU A 319 -4.09 -4.17 -52.83
CA LEU A 319 -4.66 -2.91 -53.33
C LEU A 319 -6.14 -3.04 -53.72
N ASP A 320 -6.82 -4.12 -53.32
CA ASP A 320 -8.22 -4.31 -53.70
C ASP A 320 -9.08 -3.24 -53.02
N ASN A 321 -9.86 -2.51 -53.82
CA ASN A 321 -10.72 -1.40 -53.39
C ASN A 321 -9.97 -0.18 -52.81
N ILE A 322 -8.66 -0.05 -53.05
CA ILE A 322 -7.90 1.16 -52.76
C ILE A 322 -7.98 2.10 -53.97
N ASP A 323 -8.39 3.35 -53.75
CA ASP A 323 -8.39 4.37 -54.80
C ASP A 323 -6.97 4.93 -54.99
N LEU A 324 -6.37 4.63 -56.14
CA LEU A 324 -5.03 5.08 -56.52
C LEU A 324 -5.05 6.36 -57.36
N MET A 325 -6.23 6.84 -57.80
CA MET A 325 -6.34 8.10 -58.57
C MET A 325 -5.62 9.28 -57.92
N PRO A 326 -5.77 9.49 -56.61
CA PRO A 326 -5.10 10.59 -55.95
C PRO A 326 -3.55 10.48 -56.03
N LEU A 327 -3.00 9.26 -55.92
CA LEU A 327 -1.56 9.02 -56.10
C LEU A 327 -1.10 9.33 -57.54
N PHE A 328 -1.89 8.96 -58.55
CA PHE A 328 -1.57 9.28 -59.94
C PHE A 328 -1.52 10.79 -60.18
N ASP A 329 -2.47 11.55 -59.64
CA ASP A 329 -2.49 13.01 -59.78
C ASP A 329 -1.22 13.66 -59.20
N LYS A 330 -0.76 13.19 -58.02
CA LYS A 330 0.49 13.64 -57.39
C LYS A 330 1.72 13.35 -58.28
N ILE A 331 1.79 12.17 -58.90
CA ILE A 331 2.93 11.78 -59.74
C ILE A 331 2.89 12.49 -61.10
N SER A 332 1.71 12.60 -61.73
CA SER A 332 1.54 13.24 -63.02
C SER A 332 2.02 14.69 -63.00
N ALA A 333 1.69 15.46 -61.96
CA ALA A 333 2.18 16.84 -61.82
C ALA A 333 3.72 16.93 -61.78
N ARG A 334 4.40 15.95 -61.18
CA ARG A 334 5.87 15.90 -61.14
C ARG A 334 6.46 15.42 -62.46
N LEU A 335 5.78 14.49 -63.13
CA LEU A 335 6.17 13.98 -64.43
C LEU A 335 6.09 15.06 -65.51
N GLU A 336 4.99 15.83 -65.57
CA GLU A 336 4.82 16.95 -66.50
C GLU A 336 5.99 17.94 -66.40
N GLN A 337 6.37 18.32 -65.18
CA GLN A 337 7.53 19.19 -64.95
C GLN A 337 8.85 18.56 -65.47
N ASP A 338 9.09 17.28 -65.19
CA ASP A 338 10.30 16.58 -65.67
C ASP A 338 10.32 16.45 -67.20
N LEU A 339 9.16 16.28 -67.84
CA LEU A 339 9.06 16.24 -69.30
C LEU A 339 9.32 17.61 -69.94
N GLU A 340 8.75 18.69 -69.39
CA GLU A 340 9.05 20.06 -69.85
C GLU A 340 10.55 20.37 -69.73
N ASP A 341 11.17 20.03 -68.61
CA ASP A 341 12.61 20.20 -68.39
C ASP A 341 13.43 19.35 -69.39
N ARG A 342 13.02 18.12 -69.70
CA ARG A 342 13.72 17.28 -70.68
C ARG A 342 13.57 17.77 -72.11
N LEU A 343 12.38 18.23 -72.50
CA LEU A 343 12.11 18.74 -73.84
C LEU A 343 12.89 20.03 -74.13
N THR A 344 13.03 20.88 -73.11
CA THR A 344 13.85 22.11 -73.20
C THR A 344 15.35 21.82 -73.32
N HIS A 345 15.83 20.71 -72.74
CA HIS A 345 17.23 20.27 -72.78
C HIS A 345 17.47 19.06 -73.72
N ASN A 346 16.58 18.81 -74.69
CA ASN A 346 16.59 17.59 -75.49
C ASN A 346 17.77 17.52 -76.47
N TYR A 347 18.42 16.35 -76.51
CA TYR A 347 19.55 15.99 -77.39
C TYR A 347 19.26 16.06 -78.89
N TRP A 348 17.99 16.10 -79.32
CA TRP A 348 17.67 16.31 -80.74
C TRP A 348 18.05 17.71 -81.24
N ASN A 349 18.40 18.64 -80.33
CA ASN A 349 18.68 20.03 -80.64
C ASN A 349 20.17 20.42 -80.53
N ASP A 350 21.06 19.59 -79.98
CA ASP A 350 22.42 20.08 -79.64
C ASP A 350 23.43 20.03 -80.81
N ASP A 351 24.23 21.11 -80.98
CA ASP A 351 25.47 21.05 -81.77
C ASP A 351 26.44 20.10 -81.07
N PHE A 352 26.83 19.02 -81.73
CA PHE A 352 27.76 18.03 -81.18
C PHE A 352 29.13 18.61 -80.78
N ARG A 353 29.45 19.84 -81.18
CA ARG A 353 30.72 20.55 -80.90
C ARG A 353 30.60 21.60 -79.80
N THR A 354 29.46 22.29 -79.67
CA THR A 354 29.32 23.47 -78.79
C THR A 354 28.22 23.32 -77.74
N GLY A 355 27.28 22.38 -77.91
CA GLY A 355 26.11 22.22 -77.04
C GLY A 355 25.10 23.36 -77.14
N GLU A 356 25.17 24.19 -78.19
CA GLU A 356 24.15 25.21 -78.47
C GLU A 356 23.01 24.60 -79.31
N PRO A 357 21.76 25.07 -79.14
CA PRO A 357 20.63 24.58 -79.91
C PRO A 357 20.76 24.93 -81.40
N VAL A 358 20.79 23.92 -82.26
CA VAL A 358 20.95 24.01 -83.73
C VAL A 358 19.74 23.51 -84.50
N SER A 359 18.63 23.18 -83.85
CA SER A 359 17.37 22.85 -84.53
C SER A 359 16.11 23.14 -83.70
N ARG A 360 15.06 23.65 -84.33
CA ARG A 360 13.77 23.83 -83.66
C ARG A 360 12.87 22.63 -83.93
N TRP A 361 12.29 22.09 -82.87
CA TRP A 361 11.41 20.93 -82.92
C TRP A 361 10.01 21.29 -82.44
N GLU A 362 9.01 20.72 -83.11
CA GLU A 362 7.64 20.65 -82.62
C GLU A 362 7.41 19.27 -82.01
N TYR A 363 7.04 19.23 -80.74
CA TYR A 363 6.89 17.98 -79.99
C TYR A 363 5.43 17.62 -79.79
N ALA A 364 5.14 16.32 -79.87
CA ALA A 364 3.93 15.71 -79.37
C ALA A 364 4.32 14.63 -78.35
N GLU A 365 3.71 14.68 -77.17
CA GLU A 365 3.96 13.71 -76.11
C GLU A 365 2.72 12.88 -75.78
N ARG A 366 2.95 11.64 -75.38
CA ARG A 366 1.93 10.76 -74.82
C ARG A 366 2.54 10.04 -73.63
N HIS A 367 1.87 10.10 -72.49
CA HIS A 367 2.30 9.39 -71.31
C HIS A 367 1.12 8.79 -70.56
N GLY A 368 1.42 7.80 -69.73
CA GLY A 368 0.46 7.16 -68.86
C GLY A 368 1.03 5.92 -68.20
N VAL A 369 0.25 5.36 -67.29
CA VAL A 369 0.63 4.14 -66.56
C VAL A 369 0.51 2.94 -67.49
N SER A 370 1.60 2.20 -67.61
CA SER A 370 1.68 0.95 -68.36
C SER A 370 1.43 -0.27 -67.48
N LYS A 371 2.00 -0.28 -66.26
CA LYS A 371 1.88 -1.37 -65.29
C LYS A 371 1.89 -0.84 -63.85
N ILE A 372 1.22 -1.58 -62.98
CA ILE A 372 1.24 -1.37 -61.53
C ILE A 372 1.70 -2.67 -60.87
N TYR A 373 2.62 -2.57 -59.92
CA TYR A 373 3.02 -3.68 -59.08
C TYR A 373 2.79 -3.37 -57.61
N TYR A 374 2.25 -4.34 -56.89
CA TYR A 374 2.18 -4.31 -55.43
C TYR A 374 3.17 -5.32 -54.85
N GLY A 375 4.09 -4.83 -54.02
CA GLY A 375 5.01 -5.63 -53.25
C GLY A 375 4.47 -5.90 -51.86
N TYR A 376 4.30 -7.17 -51.51
CA TYR A 376 3.83 -7.59 -50.20
C TYR A 376 4.85 -8.48 -49.49
N LYS A 377 5.26 -8.08 -48.29
CA LYS A 377 6.15 -8.87 -47.43
C LYS A 377 5.38 -9.37 -46.20
N GLN A 378 5.07 -10.66 -46.18
CA GLN A 378 4.21 -11.25 -45.15
C GLN A 378 4.79 -11.13 -43.73
N SER A 379 6.13 -11.18 -43.61
CA SER A 379 6.83 -11.13 -42.32
C SER A 379 6.94 -9.73 -41.72
N ASP A 380 6.81 -8.68 -42.54
CA ASP A 380 6.96 -7.28 -42.13
C ASP A 380 6.20 -6.41 -43.13
N ARG A 381 4.96 -6.09 -42.77
CA ARG A 381 4.05 -5.36 -43.67
C ARG A 381 4.39 -3.88 -43.79
N ALA A 382 5.26 -3.35 -42.92
CA ALA A 382 5.79 -2.00 -43.08
C ALA A 382 6.57 -1.84 -44.38
N GLN A 383 7.17 -2.93 -44.88
CA GLN A 383 7.93 -2.95 -46.12
C GLN A 383 7.07 -3.18 -47.37
N ASN A 384 5.75 -3.06 -47.27
CA ASN A 384 4.88 -3.12 -48.45
C ASN A 384 5.06 -1.87 -49.31
N PHE A 385 5.02 -2.03 -50.62
CA PHE A 385 5.26 -0.93 -51.56
C PHE A 385 4.37 -1.03 -52.81
N VAL A 386 4.18 0.09 -53.49
CA VAL A 386 3.52 0.19 -54.79
C VAL A 386 4.51 0.71 -55.80
N THR A 387 4.57 0.12 -56.97
CA THR A 387 5.39 0.58 -58.09
C THR A 387 4.53 0.88 -59.29
N LEU A 388 4.69 2.09 -59.83
CA LEU A 388 3.98 2.59 -61.00
C LEU A 388 4.95 2.74 -62.15
N ILE A 389 4.71 2.00 -63.24
CA ILE A 389 5.51 2.07 -64.46
C ILE A 389 4.83 3.02 -65.43
N TYR A 390 5.36 4.22 -65.56
CA TYR A 390 4.94 5.16 -66.59
C TYR A 390 5.66 4.87 -67.89
N LYS A 391 4.92 4.86 -68.99
CA LYS A 391 5.46 4.89 -70.34
C LYS A 391 5.29 6.31 -70.86
N VAL A 392 6.36 6.87 -71.40
CA VAL A 392 6.38 8.18 -72.05
C VAL A 392 6.87 7.97 -73.47
N THR A 393 6.13 8.48 -74.45
CA THR A 393 6.56 8.53 -75.84
C THR A 393 6.53 9.97 -76.31
N ILE A 394 7.65 10.41 -76.87
CA ILE A 394 7.82 11.73 -77.46
C ILE A 394 8.01 11.52 -78.95
N GLU A 395 7.27 12.26 -79.75
CA GLU A 395 7.42 12.38 -81.19
C GLU A 395 7.83 13.82 -81.50
N GLY A 396 8.89 14.00 -82.28
CA GLY A 396 9.39 15.30 -82.69
C GLY A 396 9.33 15.46 -84.21
N LEU A 397 8.90 16.63 -84.67
CA LEU A 397 9.04 17.09 -86.04
C LEU A 397 10.06 18.24 -86.09
N CYS A 398 11.16 18.04 -86.81
CA CYS A 398 12.15 19.10 -87.02
C CYS A 398 11.54 20.17 -87.94
N GLN A 399 11.46 21.41 -87.47
CA GLN A 399 10.89 22.54 -88.21
C GLN A 399 11.94 23.46 -88.81
N GLU A 400 13.10 23.59 -88.15
CA GLU A 400 14.18 24.47 -88.58
C GLU A 400 15.51 23.89 -88.14
N ILE A 401 16.57 24.12 -88.93
CA ILE A 401 17.93 23.70 -88.62
C ILE A 401 18.92 24.84 -88.85
N THR A 402 20.02 24.84 -88.10
CA THR A 402 21.20 25.63 -88.44
C THR A 402 22.05 24.86 -89.46
N PRO A 403 22.22 25.38 -90.69
CA PRO A 403 22.90 24.65 -91.76
C PRO A 403 24.31 24.21 -91.37
N TYR A 404 24.64 22.94 -91.71
CA TYR A 404 25.95 22.31 -91.46
C TYR A 404 26.34 22.11 -89.99
N GLN A 405 25.42 22.36 -89.05
CA GLN A 405 25.62 22.13 -87.61
C GLN A 405 24.67 21.08 -87.03
N SER A 406 23.43 20.97 -87.53
CA SER A 406 22.50 19.91 -87.12
C SER A 406 22.83 18.57 -87.78
N ALA A 407 22.64 17.47 -87.03
CA ALA A 407 22.66 16.11 -87.55
C ALA A 407 21.36 15.72 -88.27
N TYR A 408 20.31 16.53 -88.13
CA TYR A 408 18.97 16.31 -88.67
C TYR A 408 18.65 17.30 -89.80
N LEU A 409 17.65 16.95 -90.61
CA LEU A 409 17.13 17.75 -91.71
C LEU A 409 15.76 18.36 -91.35
N ASP A 410 15.42 19.46 -92.01
CA ASP A 410 14.08 20.04 -91.96
C ASP A 410 13.03 19.00 -92.41
N GLY A 411 12.00 18.80 -91.59
CA GLY A 411 10.96 17.80 -91.78
C GLY A 411 11.27 16.40 -91.24
N ASP A 412 12.46 16.17 -90.65
CA ASP A 412 12.78 14.89 -90.01
C ASP A 412 11.84 14.59 -88.84
N ARG A 413 11.55 13.30 -88.67
CA ARG A 413 10.68 12.79 -87.59
C ARG A 413 11.45 11.83 -86.72
N GLU A 414 11.50 12.14 -85.44
CA GLU A 414 12.14 11.29 -84.44
C GLU A 414 11.14 10.88 -83.38
N SER A 415 11.38 9.71 -82.79
CA SER A 415 10.58 9.24 -81.65
C SER A 415 11.47 8.57 -80.61
N ALA A 416 11.22 8.89 -79.36
CA ALA A 416 11.83 8.25 -78.21
C ALA A 416 10.75 7.71 -77.27
N THR A 417 11.02 6.57 -76.67
CA THR A 417 10.19 6.01 -75.60
C THR A 417 11.03 5.83 -74.35
N LEU A 418 10.50 6.28 -73.21
CA LEU A 418 11.12 6.19 -71.91
C LEU A 418 10.14 5.55 -70.93
N TYR A 419 10.61 4.56 -70.20
CA TYR A 419 9.90 3.95 -69.08
C TYR A 419 10.45 4.50 -67.77
N LEU A 420 9.55 4.86 -66.86
CA LEU A 420 9.86 5.44 -65.56
C LEU A 420 9.18 4.61 -64.47
N ALA A 421 9.95 4.18 -63.46
CA ALA A 421 9.39 3.48 -62.30
C ALA A 421 9.40 4.40 -61.08
N TYR A 422 8.19 4.77 -60.66
CA TYR A 422 7.96 5.42 -59.38
C TYR A 422 7.65 4.36 -58.33
N VAL A 423 8.38 4.40 -57.22
CA VAL A 423 8.14 3.50 -56.08
C VAL A 423 7.64 4.32 -54.90
N VAL A 424 6.59 3.81 -54.27
CA VAL A 424 5.99 4.34 -53.05
C VAL A 424 6.24 3.33 -51.95
N ASP A 425 7.10 3.72 -51.01
CA ASP A 425 7.50 2.92 -49.85
C ASP A 425 6.60 3.27 -48.63
N ASP A 426 6.61 2.43 -47.59
CA ASP A 426 5.96 2.68 -46.29
C ASP A 426 4.45 3.02 -46.34
N ILE A 427 3.66 2.21 -47.04
CA ILE A 427 2.22 2.43 -47.21
C ILE A 427 1.47 2.17 -45.90
N MET A 428 1.16 3.21 -45.14
CA MET A 428 0.25 3.14 -43.99
C MET A 428 -1.21 3.27 -44.48
N TYR A 429 -2.20 2.68 -43.81
CA TYR A 429 -3.61 2.90 -44.14
C TYR A 429 -4.38 3.33 -42.87
N ASP A 430 -4.83 4.58 -42.83
CA ASP A 430 -5.73 5.10 -41.78
C ASP A 430 -7.16 5.31 -42.31
N ARG A 431 -7.31 5.75 -43.55
CA ARG A 431 -8.59 5.82 -44.28
C ARG A 431 -8.26 5.79 -45.77
N SER A 432 -9.27 5.73 -46.63
CA SER A 432 -9.17 5.88 -48.09
C SER A 432 -8.65 7.28 -48.53
N ASP A 433 -7.63 7.83 -47.89
CA ASP A 433 -7.11 9.18 -48.06
C ASP A 433 -5.70 9.17 -48.66
N ILE A 434 -5.47 10.06 -49.61
CA ILE A 434 -4.25 10.20 -50.43
C ILE A 434 -3.01 10.56 -49.61
N ASP A 435 -3.18 11.11 -48.41
CA ASP A 435 -2.08 11.64 -47.59
C ASP A 435 -1.27 10.57 -46.86
N ASP A 436 -1.68 9.31 -46.95
CA ASP A 436 -0.93 8.18 -46.40
C ASP A 436 0.23 7.72 -47.32
N PHE A 437 0.23 8.09 -48.61
CA PHE A 437 1.36 7.87 -49.53
C PHE A 437 2.34 9.04 -49.46
N ARG A 438 3.17 9.05 -48.40
CA ARG A 438 4.01 10.21 -48.05
C ARG A 438 5.23 10.39 -48.94
N ASP A 439 5.87 9.31 -49.36
CA ASP A 439 7.11 9.35 -50.13
C ASP A 439 7.00 8.55 -51.44
N PHE A 440 6.97 9.25 -52.57
CA PHE A 440 7.07 8.65 -53.91
C PHE A 440 8.27 9.23 -54.65
N ASN A 441 9.09 8.36 -55.25
CA ASN A 441 10.31 8.79 -55.94
C ASN A 441 10.50 8.02 -57.24
N LEU A 442 11.05 8.69 -58.26
CA LEU A 442 11.58 8.01 -59.44
C LEU A 442 12.81 7.20 -59.03
N LYS A 443 12.72 5.87 -59.10
CA LYS A 443 13.84 4.98 -58.72
C LYS A 443 14.57 4.42 -59.92
N PHE A 444 13.87 4.19 -61.04
CA PHE A 444 14.45 3.59 -62.23
C PHE A 444 13.92 4.27 -63.50
N HIS A 445 14.76 4.30 -64.52
CA HIS A 445 14.37 4.65 -65.88
C HIS A 445 15.09 3.74 -66.89
N SER A 446 14.46 3.51 -68.04
CA SER A 446 15.04 2.75 -69.16
C SER A 446 14.28 3.05 -70.44
N ASP A 447 14.93 2.90 -71.59
CA ASP A 447 14.31 2.86 -72.91
C ASP A 447 13.62 1.51 -73.20
N VAL A 448 13.88 0.47 -72.40
CA VAL A 448 13.31 -0.87 -72.53
C VAL A 448 12.50 -1.28 -71.29
N GLU A 449 11.19 -1.50 -71.47
CA GLU A 449 10.27 -1.84 -70.37
C GLU A 449 10.72 -3.08 -69.58
N LEU A 450 11.11 -4.15 -70.28
CA LEU A 450 11.51 -5.41 -69.66
C LEU A 450 12.78 -5.28 -68.81
N GLU A 451 13.73 -4.45 -69.24
CA GLU A 451 14.95 -4.21 -68.48
C GLU A 451 14.63 -3.47 -67.17
N LEU A 452 13.79 -2.44 -67.25
CA LEU A 452 13.33 -1.70 -66.08
C LEU A 452 12.60 -2.61 -65.09
N ILE A 453 11.68 -3.46 -65.58
CA ILE A 453 10.95 -4.41 -64.72
C ILE A 453 11.91 -5.43 -64.10
N ALA A 454 12.89 -5.94 -64.85
CA ALA A 454 13.86 -6.88 -64.33
C ALA A 454 14.70 -6.27 -63.20
N ARG A 455 15.22 -5.05 -63.40
CA ARG A 455 15.99 -4.31 -62.39
C ARG A 455 15.16 -3.99 -61.15
N PHE A 456 13.90 -3.57 -61.34
CA PHE A 456 12.96 -3.34 -60.25
C PHE A 456 12.75 -4.62 -59.42
N LYS A 457 12.44 -5.75 -60.08
CA LYS A 457 12.20 -7.02 -59.38
C LYS A 457 13.45 -7.58 -58.71
N GLU A 458 14.63 -7.37 -59.27
CA GLU A 458 15.88 -7.75 -58.63
C GLU A 458 16.13 -6.97 -57.34
N GLN A 459 15.88 -5.65 -57.36
CA GLN A 459 16.11 -4.80 -56.20
C GLN A 459 15.05 -4.97 -55.10
N TYR A 460 13.77 -5.15 -55.45
CA TYR A 460 12.66 -5.18 -54.48
C TYR A 460 12.10 -6.59 -54.21
N GLY A 461 12.37 -7.58 -55.07
CA GLY A 461 11.86 -8.95 -54.97
C GLY A 461 12.69 -9.86 -54.07
N GLY A 462 13.25 -9.33 -52.98
CA GLY A 462 14.07 -10.07 -52.02
C GLY A 462 13.33 -11.20 -51.30
N ALA A 463 14.04 -11.91 -50.41
CA ALA A 463 13.49 -13.05 -49.69
C ALA A 463 12.21 -12.69 -48.90
N GLY A 464 11.11 -13.38 -49.22
CA GLY A 464 9.81 -13.21 -48.55
C GLY A 464 8.91 -12.10 -49.13
N VAL A 465 9.35 -11.42 -50.19
CA VAL A 465 8.53 -10.42 -50.90
C VAL A 465 7.83 -11.05 -52.09
N GLN A 466 6.51 -10.89 -52.16
CA GLN A 466 5.71 -11.24 -53.34
C GLN A 466 5.39 -9.99 -54.13
N ILE A 467 5.70 -9.99 -55.43
CA ILE A 467 5.37 -8.88 -56.34
C ILE A 467 4.23 -9.33 -57.25
N VAL A 468 3.09 -8.65 -57.14
CA VAL A 468 1.87 -8.94 -57.89
C VAL A 468 1.58 -7.80 -58.85
N GLU A 469 1.28 -8.11 -60.11
CA GLU A 469 0.81 -7.10 -61.08
C GLU A 469 -0.66 -6.79 -60.81
N VAL A 470 -1.00 -5.51 -60.73
CA VAL A 470 -2.34 -5.01 -60.41
C VAL A 470 -2.94 -4.32 -61.66
N PRO A 471 -4.26 -4.42 -61.90
CA PRO A 471 -4.89 -3.77 -63.04
C PRO A 471 -4.67 -2.26 -63.08
N VAL A 472 -4.36 -1.74 -64.27
CA VAL A 472 -4.24 -0.29 -64.51
C VAL A 472 -5.62 0.31 -64.77
N PRO A 473 -6.07 1.33 -64.00
CA PRO A 473 -7.31 2.05 -64.28
C PRO A 473 -7.32 2.66 -65.67
N GLU A 474 -8.47 2.64 -66.35
CA GLU A 474 -8.58 3.13 -67.74
C GLU A 474 -8.26 4.62 -67.86
N GLN A 475 -8.53 5.41 -66.82
CA GLN A 475 -8.35 6.86 -66.81
C GLN A 475 -6.88 7.29 -66.90
N VAL A 476 -5.96 6.47 -66.38
CA VAL A 476 -4.52 6.77 -66.33
C VAL A 476 -3.68 5.86 -67.21
N ARG A 477 -4.33 4.91 -67.90
CA ARG A 477 -3.64 3.94 -68.76
C ARG A 477 -2.97 4.69 -69.91
N TYR A 478 -1.75 4.27 -70.24
CA TYR A 478 -1.08 4.76 -71.44
C TYR A 478 -1.99 4.57 -72.68
N PRO A 479 -2.29 5.65 -73.43
CA PRO A 479 -3.29 5.66 -74.49
C PRO A 479 -2.86 4.99 -75.81
#